data_AF-A0A8R1TY18-F1
#
_entry.id   AF-A0A8R1TY18-F1
#
_cell.length_a   1.000
_cell.length_b   1.000
_cell.length_c   1.000
_cell.angle_alpha   90.00
_cell.angle_beta   90.00
_cell.angle_gamma   90.00
#
_symmetry.space_group_name_H-M   'P 1'
#
loop_
_entity.id
_entity.type
_entity.pdbx_description
1 polymer ?
#
loop_
_entity_poly.entity_id
_entity_poly.type
_entity_poly.pdbx_seq_one_letter_code
_entity_poly.pdbx_strand_id
1 'polypeptide(L)'
;MSIKGVSTMQLIIFLAILGITYSQKGIYLDEKIKNLQEWMYRRPLINLNADRWKTYVRSAPRNYSMLVMFTALSPNVNCAICKSAYDEFYILANSYRYAYSELKALYFAIIDYNESPEIFQQMNLNVAPVLFHFPSKGTKKRADQMDFERQGFDADSMAKFVFERTDIQIRVLRPPSYAAPAIVLLLAMLVLGLLYMRRNNLDFLYNRTSWALISLCIVFAFMSGQMWNHIHSPPFVMTNPHTRETSFIHGSTQYQLVAETYLVAILYAAVTAGFILMNDAADGKGDCGRRRIMVFVGLGLVVVFFSLLLSIFRSKYQGYPYSFLFH
;
A
#
# COMPACT_ATOMS: atom_id res chain seq x y z
N MET A 1 -59.21 -56.40 8.77
CA MET A 1 -58.97 -55.29 7.82
C MET A 1 -58.04 -54.26 8.46
N SER A 2 -56.72 -54.50 8.54
CA SER A 2 -55.77 -53.52 9.15
C SER A 2 -54.28 -53.78 8.82
N ILE A 3 -53.92 -54.14 7.58
CA ILE A 3 -52.50 -54.35 7.19
C ILE A 3 -52.01 -53.33 6.14
N LYS A 4 -52.90 -52.55 5.51
CA LYS A 4 -52.50 -51.56 4.48
C LYS A 4 -51.90 -50.25 5.04
N GLY A 5 -52.04 -49.94 6.33
CA GLY A 5 -51.60 -48.67 6.91
C GLY A 5 -50.12 -48.58 7.29
N VAL A 6 -49.45 -49.72 7.56
CA VAL A 6 -48.06 -49.73 8.03
C VAL A 6 -47.07 -49.43 6.89
N SER A 7 -47.36 -49.92 5.68
CA SER A 7 -46.49 -49.74 4.52
C SER A 7 -46.42 -48.29 4.03
N THR A 8 -47.54 -47.55 4.09
CA THR A 8 -47.56 -46.13 3.68
C THR A 8 -46.80 -45.24 4.66
N MET A 9 -46.87 -45.52 5.97
CA MET A 9 -46.13 -44.76 6.99
C MET A 9 -44.62 -44.96 6.87
N GLN A 10 -44.16 -46.19 6.60
CA GLN A 10 -42.74 -46.45 6.36
C GLN A 10 -42.22 -45.74 5.11
N LEU A 11 -43.03 -45.67 4.04
CA LEU A 11 -42.66 -44.97 2.81
C LEU A 11 -42.51 -43.46 3.03
N ILE A 12 -43.42 -42.84 3.80
CA ILE A 12 -43.36 -41.40 4.13
C ILE A 12 -42.14 -41.09 4.99
N ILE A 13 -41.82 -41.94 5.98
CA ILE A 13 -40.63 -41.77 6.82
C ILE A 13 -39.37 -41.90 5.96
N PHE A 14 -39.32 -42.86 5.03
CA PHE A 14 -38.16 -43.03 4.14
C PHE A 14 -38.00 -41.84 3.19
N LEU A 15 -39.10 -41.31 2.64
CA LEU A 15 -39.10 -40.08 1.83
C LEU A 15 -38.72 -38.85 2.64
N ALA A 16 -39.12 -38.76 3.91
CA ALA A 16 -38.72 -37.67 4.81
C ALA A 16 -37.23 -37.75 5.17
N ILE A 17 -36.70 -38.95 5.44
CA ILE A 17 -35.26 -39.19 5.67
C ILE A 17 -34.46 -38.88 4.39
N LEU A 18 -34.96 -39.24 3.22
CA LEU A 18 -34.37 -38.84 1.94
C LEU A 18 -34.47 -37.31 1.73
N GLY A 19 -35.58 -36.67 2.10
CA GLY A 19 -35.73 -35.22 2.02
C GLY A 19 -34.76 -34.45 2.93
N ILE A 20 -34.50 -34.97 4.13
CA ILE A 20 -33.56 -34.37 5.09
C ILE A 20 -32.11 -34.58 4.64
N THR A 21 -31.76 -35.74 4.06
CA THR A 21 -30.38 -35.97 3.57
C THR A 21 -30.04 -35.16 2.31
N TYR A 22 -31.03 -34.70 1.54
CA TYR A 22 -30.81 -33.84 0.38
C TYR A 22 -30.56 -32.36 0.71
N SER A 23 -30.77 -31.91 1.96
CA SER A 23 -30.70 -30.47 2.31
C SER A 23 -29.31 -29.97 2.75
N GLN A 24 -28.27 -30.79 2.71
CA GLN A 24 -26.87 -30.32 2.84
C GLN A 24 -26.01 -30.80 1.67
N LYS A 25 -26.46 -30.53 0.44
CA LYS A 25 -25.56 -30.58 -0.72
C LYS A 25 -24.53 -29.45 -0.59
N GLY A 26 -23.39 -29.76 0.03
CA GLY A 26 -22.20 -28.93 -0.13
C GLY A 26 -21.86 -28.82 -1.62
N ILE A 27 -21.49 -27.63 -2.07
CA ILE A 27 -21.06 -27.38 -3.45
C ILE A 27 -19.87 -28.29 -3.76
N TYR A 28 -19.95 -29.05 -4.85
CA TYR A 28 -18.89 -29.96 -5.28
C TYR A 28 -17.62 -29.18 -5.67
N LEU A 29 -16.45 -29.82 -5.54
CA LEU A 29 -15.16 -29.17 -5.81
C LEU A 29 -15.08 -28.56 -7.21
N ASP A 30 -15.53 -29.29 -8.23
CA ASP A 30 -15.49 -28.85 -9.62
C ASP A 30 -16.39 -27.63 -9.85
N GLU A 31 -17.53 -27.56 -9.17
CA GLU A 31 -18.44 -26.42 -9.22
C GLU A 31 -17.84 -25.20 -8.52
N LYS A 32 -17.13 -25.37 -7.40
CA LYS A 32 -16.39 -24.28 -6.76
C LYS A 32 -15.35 -23.69 -7.72
N ILE A 33 -14.54 -24.56 -8.34
CA ILE A 33 -13.49 -24.13 -9.28
C ILE A 33 -14.11 -23.43 -10.48
N LYS A 34 -15.18 -23.98 -11.07
CA LYS A 34 -15.89 -23.35 -12.19
C LYS A 34 -16.38 -21.96 -11.83
N ASN A 35 -17.01 -21.79 -10.67
CA ASN A 35 -17.51 -20.50 -10.21
C ASN A 35 -16.38 -19.49 -9.96
N LEU A 36 -15.27 -19.93 -9.35
CA LEU A 36 -14.08 -19.08 -9.15
C LEU A 36 -13.44 -18.65 -10.47
N GLN A 37 -13.36 -19.58 -11.42
CA GLN A 37 -12.81 -19.34 -12.75
C GLN A 37 -13.66 -18.34 -13.55
N GLU A 38 -14.98 -18.55 -13.58
CA GLU A 38 -15.92 -17.61 -14.21
C GLU A 38 -15.85 -16.21 -13.58
N TRP A 39 -15.67 -16.14 -12.26
CA TRP A 39 -15.47 -14.87 -11.57
C TRP A 39 -14.18 -14.20 -11.99
N MET A 40 -13.06 -14.94 -11.98
CA MET A 40 -11.75 -14.44 -12.35
C MET A 40 -11.76 -13.83 -13.75
N TYR A 41 -12.43 -14.47 -14.73
CA TYR A 41 -12.55 -13.89 -16.07
C TYR A 41 -13.22 -12.52 -16.07
N ARG A 42 -14.24 -12.31 -15.23
CA ARG A 42 -14.98 -11.04 -15.14
C ARG A 42 -14.24 -9.98 -14.33
N ARG A 43 -13.65 -10.37 -13.19
CA ARG A 43 -12.99 -9.47 -12.24
C ARG A 43 -11.77 -10.16 -11.63
N PRO A 44 -10.64 -9.44 -11.48
CA PRO A 44 -9.42 -10.03 -10.91
C PRO A 44 -9.55 -10.36 -9.42
N LEU A 45 -10.46 -9.67 -8.71
CA LEU A 45 -10.67 -9.83 -7.28
C LEU A 45 -12.09 -10.33 -6.97
N ILE A 46 -12.19 -11.26 -6.02
CA ILE A 46 -13.44 -11.77 -5.48
C ILE A 46 -13.74 -11.09 -4.14
N ASN A 47 -14.86 -10.40 -4.04
CA ASN A 47 -15.33 -9.88 -2.75
C ASN A 47 -15.97 -11.02 -1.95
N LEU A 48 -15.39 -11.33 -0.80
CA LEU A 48 -15.83 -12.41 0.08
C LEU A 48 -16.68 -11.81 1.22
N ASN A 49 -17.96 -12.16 1.21
CA ASN A 49 -18.82 -12.05 2.38
C ASN A 49 -18.69 -13.31 3.27
N ALA A 50 -19.40 -13.36 4.39
CA ALA A 50 -19.41 -14.53 5.29
C ALA A 50 -19.67 -15.87 4.59
N ASP A 51 -20.67 -15.91 3.68
CA ASP A 51 -21.06 -17.14 2.99
C ASP A 51 -19.99 -17.62 2.01
N ARG A 52 -19.45 -16.70 1.19
CA ARG A 52 -18.39 -16.99 0.23
C ARG A 52 -17.09 -17.34 0.93
N TRP A 53 -16.78 -16.68 2.04
CA TRP A 53 -15.64 -17.02 2.90
C TRP A 53 -15.71 -18.46 3.40
N LYS A 54 -16.87 -18.86 3.94
CA LYS A 54 -17.10 -20.24 4.37
C LYS A 54 -16.97 -21.22 3.21
N THR A 55 -17.53 -20.89 2.05
CA THR A 55 -17.58 -21.77 0.88
C THR A 55 -16.23 -21.94 0.18
N TYR A 56 -15.53 -20.85 -0.15
CA TYR A 56 -14.34 -20.88 -1.00
C TYR A 56 -13.03 -20.93 -0.21
N VAL A 57 -13.00 -20.45 1.04
CA VAL A 57 -11.76 -20.39 1.84
C VAL A 57 -11.75 -21.43 2.95
N ARG A 58 -12.84 -21.58 3.72
CA ARG A 58 -12.86 -22.45 4.91
C ARG A 58 -13.28 -23.89 4.63
N SER A 59 -14.25 -24.11 3.75
CA SER A 59 -14.79 -25.45 3.51
C SER A 59 -13.90 -26.28 2.57
N ALA A 60 -13.56 -27.49 3.02
CA ALA A 60 -12.90 -28.51 2.23
C ALA A 60 -13.92 -29.27 1.35
N PRO A 61 -13.49 -29.95 0.28
CA PRO A 61 -12.12 -30.01 -0.28
C PRO A 61 -11.74 -28.74 -1.05
N ARG A 62 -10.43 -28.46 -1.13
CA ARG A 62 -9.83 -27.42 -1.97
C ARG A 62 -8.56 -27.99 -2.64
N ASN A 63 -8.38 -27.72 -3.91
CA ASN A 63 -7.17 -28.02 -4.68
C ASN A 63 -6.50 -26.75 -5.23
N TYR A 64 -7.01 -25.58 -4.84
CA TYR A 64 -6.51 -24.25 -5.19
C TYR A 64 -6.12 -23.49 -3.93
N SER A 65 -5.17 -22.58 -4.06
CA SER A 65 -4.80 -21.61 -3.04
C SER A 65 -5.65 -20.34 -3.18
N MET A 66 -5.95 -19.70 -2.05
CA MET A 66 -6.63 -18.41 -2.01
C MET A 66 -5.71 -17.38 -1.39
N LEU A 67 -5.49 -16.28 -2.09
CA LEU A 67 -4.80 -15.12 -1.52
C LEU A 67 -5.85 -14.08 -1.15
N VAL A 68 -5.97 -13.79 0.15
CA VAL A 68 -7.05 -12.96 0.69
C VAL A 68 -6.47 -11.75 1.39
N MET A 69 -6.86 -10.57 0.91
CA MET A 69 -6.54 -9.31 1.55
C MET A 69 -7.70 -8.83 2.42
N PHE A 70 -7.42 -8.65 3.70
CA PHE A 70 -8.30 -8.03 4.67
C PHE A 70 -8.08 -6.53 4.62
N THR A 71 -9.13 -5.77 4.35
CA THR A 71 -9.06 -4.32 4.16
C THR A 71 -10.25 -3.63 4.81
N ALA A 72 -10.17 -2.30 4.94
CA ALA A 72 -11.27 -1.46 5.40
C ALA A 72 -11.34 -0.24 4.48
N LEU A 73 -12.12 -0.34 3.40
CA LEU A 73 -12.22 0.73 2.40
C LEU A 73 -13.31 1.75 2.74
N SER A 74 -14.18 1.43 3.69
CA SER A 74 -15.25 2.34 4.11
C SER A 74 -14.67 3.63 4.73
N PRO A 75 -15.31 4.79 4.45
CA PRO A 75 -14.92 6.06 5.07
C PRO A 75 -15.18 6.09 6.58
N ASN A 76 -15.93 5.13 7.12
CA ASN A 76 -16.22 5.04 8.55
C ASN A 76 -14.99 4.63 9.36
N VAL A 77 -14.12 3.79 8.79
CA VAL A 77 -12.88 3.30 9.46
C VAL A 77 -11.68 4.20 9.15
N ASN A 78 -11.77 5.04 8.10
CA ASN A 78 -10.71 5.98 7.68
C ASN A 78 -9.31 5.34 7.54
N CYS A 79 -9.24 4.12 6.98
CA CYS A 79 -7.95 3.47 6.71
C CYS A 79 -7.33 3.99 5.40
N ALA A 80 -6.49 5.01 5.50
CA ALA A 80 -5.87 5.63 4.33
C ALA A 80 -4.89 4.71 3.59
N ILE A 81 -4.14 3.86 4.33
CA ILE A 81 -3.22 2.86 3.76
C ILE A 81 -3.95 1.72 3.03
N CYS A 82 -5.18 1.40 3.45
CA CYS A 82 -5.96 0.30 2.89
C CYS A 82 -6.28 0.50 1.41
N LYS A 83 -6.50 1.76 0.99
CA LYS A 83 -6.76 2.09 -0.42
C LYS A 83 -5.51 1.87 -1.28
N SER A 84 -4.37 2.41 -0.83
CA SER A 84 -3.09 2.24 -1.53
C SER A 84 -2.69 0.77 -1.66
N ALA A 85 -2.82 -0.01 -0.58
CA ALA A 85 -2.56 -1.45 -0.61
C ALA A 85 -3.55 -2.20 -1.51
N TYR A 86 -4.82 -1.78 -1.53
CA TYR A 86 -5.84 -2.36 -2.41
C TYR A 86 -5.51 -2.15 -3.89
N ASP A 87 -5.06 -0.95 -4.27
CA ASP A 87 -4.71 -0.64 -5.66
C ASP A 87 -3.52 -1.49 -6.13
N GLU A 88 -2.48 -1.64 -5.31
CA GLU A 88 -1.34 -2.52 -5.61
C GLU A 88 -1.76 -4.01 -5.67
N PHE A 89 -2.64 -4.45 -4.76
CA PHE A 89 -3.18 -5.81 -4.77
C PHE A 89 -4.02 -6.10 -6.02
N TYR A 90 -4.79 -5.11 -6.48
CA TYR A 90 -5.55 -5.19 -7.71
C TYR A 90 -4.64 -5.34 -8.94
N ILE A 91 -3.54 -4.59 -9.00
CA ILE A 91 -2.53 -4.72 -10.08
C ILE A 91 -1.95 -6.14 -10.09
N LEU A 92 -1.58 -6.68 -8.93
CA LEU A 92 -1.08 -8.06 -8.81
C LEU A 92 -2.10 -9.08 -9.35
N ALA A 93 -3.34 -9.01 -8.86
CA ALA A 93 -4.39 -9.94 -9.24
C ALA A 93 -4.73 -9.86 -10.73
N ASN A 94 -4.75 -8.64 -11.30
CA ASN A 94 -4.99 -8.46 -12.73
C ASN A 94 -3.80 -8.95 -13.58
N SER A 95 -2.57 -8.82 -13.08
CA SER A 95 -1.38 -9.36 -13.73
C SER A 95 -1.41 -10.89 -13.78
N TYR A 96 -1.81 -11.53 -12.68
CA TYR A 96 -2.03 -12.97 -12.64
C TYR A 96 -3.11 -13.40 -13.64
N ARG A 97 -4.27 -12.73 -13.63
CA ARG A 97 -5.38 -13.02 -14.54
C ARG A 97 -4.95 -12.98 -16.01
N TYR A 98 -4.10 -12.02 -16.39
CA TYR A 98 -3.60 -11.90 -17.76
C TYR A 98 -2.57 -12.98 -18.11
N ALA A 99 -1.64 -13.28 -17.19
CA ALA A 99 -0.57 -14.26 -17.45
C ALA A 99 -1.03 -15.73 -17.35
N TYR A 100 -2.00 -16.01 -16.47
CA TYR A 100 -2.40 -17.35 -16.05
C TYR A 100 -3.92 -17.53 -16.09
N SER A 101 -4.57 -17.08 -17.17
CA SER A 101 -6.03 -17.13 -17.31
C SER A 101 -6.62 -18.53 -17.16
N GLU A 102 -5.90 -19.58 -17.54
CA GLU A 102 -6.38 -20.98 -17.51
C GLU A 102 -5.91 -21.77 -16.27
N LEU A 103 -5.04 -21.18 -15.45
CA LEU A 103 -4.45 -21.87 -14.30
C LEU A 103 -5.41 -21.88 -13.11
N LYS A 104 -6.02 -23.03 -12.83
CA LYS A 104 -7.00 -23.22 -11.75
C LYS A 104 -6.36 -23.45 -10.37
N ALA A 105 -5.23 -22.79 -10.09
CA ALA A 105 -4.40 -23.07 -8.91
C ALA A 105 -4.43 -21.96 -7.85
N LEU A 106 -4.65 -20.70 -8.24
CA LEU A 106 -4.59 -19.56 -7.32
C LEU A 106 -5.69 -18.56 -7.65
N TYR A 107 -6.38 -18.05 -6.63
CA TYR A 107 -7.37 -16.99 -6.80
C TYR A 107 -7.19 -15.89 -5.76
N PHE A 108 -7.56 -14.67 -6.14
CA PHE A 108 -7.38 -13.46 -5.35
C PHE A 108 -8.71 -12.95 -4.83
N ALA A 109 -8.74 -12.58 -3.56
CA ALA A 109 -9.96 -12.17 -2.90
C ALA A 109 -9.73 -11.06 -1.87
N ILE A 110 -10.80 -10.35 -1.57
CA ILE A 110 -10.83 -9.21 -0.66
C ILE A 110 -11.96 -9.44 0.35
N ILE A 111 -11.71 -9.05 1.59
CA ILE A 111 -12.72 -8.93 2.64
C ILE A 111 -12.67 -7.49 3.15
N ASP A 112 -13.78 -6.77 3.02
CA ASP A 112 -13.96 -5.46 3.65
C ASP A 112 -14.55 -5.64 5.05
N TYR A 113 -13.94 -4.97 6.03
CA TYR A 113 -14.42 -4.94 7.42
C TYR A 113 -15.89 -4.51 7.52
N ASN A 114 -16.32 -3.55 6.71
CA ASN A 114 -17.68 -3.03 6.79
C ASN A 114 -18.73 -4.05 6.29
N GLU A 115 -18.37 -4.93 5.36
CA GLU A 115 -19.28 -5.95 4.82
C GLU A 115 -19.34 -7.22 5.69
N SER A 116 -18.24 -7.57 6.36
CA SER A 116 -18.15 -8.83 7.11
C SER A 116 -17.21 -8.73 8.33
N PRO A 117 -17.57 -7.93 9.35
CA PRO A 117 -16.77 -7.75 10.56
C PRO A 117 -16.58 -9.07 11.34
N GLU A 118 -17.50 -10.01 11.23
CA GLU A 118 -17.43 -11.34 11.84
C GLU A 118 -16.23 -12.17 11.35
N ILE A 119 -15.76 -11.96 10.12
CA ILE A 119 -14.59 -12.68 9.61
C ILE A 119 -13.30 -12.14 10.26
N PHE A 120 -13.23 -10.82 10.49
CA PHE A 120 -12.12 -10.20 11.20
C PHE A 120 -12.03 -10.74 12.63
N GLN A 121 -13.17 -10.85 13.32
CA GLN A 121 -13.25 -11.46 14.65
C GLN A 121 -12.82 -12.93 14.62
N GLN A 122 -13.32 -13.71 13.64
CA GLN A 122 -12.92 -15.12 13.49
C GLN A 122 -11.41 -15.31 13.28
N MET A 123 -10.76 -14.35 12.63
CA MET A 123 -9.33 -14.36 12.34
C MET A 123 -8.48 -13.64 13.41
N ASN A 124 -9.10 -13.08 14.45
CA ASN A 124 -8.48 -12.25 15.48
C ASN A 124 -7.65 -11.09 14.89
N LEU A 125 -8.19 -10.41 13.88
CA LEU A 125 -7.53 -9.29 13.21
C LEU A 125 -8.03 -7.95 13.77
N ASN A 126 -7.11 -7.19 14.34
CA ASN A 126 -7.36 -5.84 14.88
C ASN A 126 -6.81 -4.73 13.99
N VAL A 127 -6.04 -5.08 12.96
CA VAL A 127 -5.36 -4.13 12.06
C VAL A 127 -5.67 -4.49 10.61
N ALA A 128 -5.64 -3.48 9.74
CA ALA A 128 -5.78 -3.62 8.29
C ALA A 128 -4.84 -2.61 7.60
N PRO A 129 -4.36 -2.90 6.38
CA PRO A 129 -4.60 -4.10 5.58
C PRO A 129 -3.74 -5.29 6.04
N VAL A 130 -4.23 -6.52 5.84
CA VAL A 130 -3.47 -7.76 6.09
C VAL A 130 -3.64 -8.73 4.94
N LEU A 131 -2.55 -9.29 4.44
CA LEU A 131 -2.56 -10.28 3.37
C LEU A 131 -2.29 -11.68 3.92
N PHE A 132 -3.21 -12.61 3.64
CA PHE A 132 -3.05 -14.02 3.98
C PHE A 132 -3.09 -14.91 2.74
N HIS A 133 -2.18 -15.87 2.70
CA HIS A 133 -2.24 -17.02 1.82
C HIS A 133 -2.98 -18.17 2.51
N PHE A 134 -3.95 -18.77 1.84
CA PHE A 134 -4.61 -19.98 2.29
C PHE A 134 -4.25 -21.12 1.34
N PRO A 135 -3.36 -22.03 1.75
CA PRO A 135 -2.91 -23.12 0.88
C PRO A 135 -4.06 -24.05 0.52
N SER A 136 -3.89 -24.80 -0.58
CA SER A 136 -4.86 -25.80 -1.04
C SER A 136 -5.08 -26.92 -0.02
N LYS A 137 -4.03 -27.35 0.67
CA LYS A 137 -4.06 -28.38 1.71
C LYS A 137 -3.41 -27.89 3.00
N GLY A 138 -3.97 -28.32 4.13
CA GLY A 138 -3.45 -28.02 5.46
C GLY A 138 -4.02 -26.74 6.07
N THR A 139 -3.62 -26.50 7.32
CA THR A 139 -3.98 -25.32 8.10
C THR A 139 -3.01 -24.17 7.82
N LYS A 140 -3.48 -22.93 8.01
CA LYS A 140 -2.65 -21.72 7.92
C LYS A 140 -1.43 -21.82 8.83
N LYS A 141 -0.24 -21.53 8.29
CA LYS A 141 1.02 -21.37 9.04
C LYS A 141 1.28 -19.89 9.30
N ARG A 142 2.15 -19.57 10.27
CA ARG A 142 2.58 -18.18 10.53
C ARG A 142 3.19 -17.52 9.28
N ALA A 143 3.88 -18.30 8.47
CA ALA A 143 4.53 -17.86 7.24
C ALA A 143 3.51 -17.45 6.15
N ASP A 144 2.27 -17.92 6.23
CA ASP A 144 1.21 -17.57 5.28
C ASP A 144 0.65 -16.15 5.49
N GLN A 145 1.13 -15.41 6.48
CA GLN A 145 0.88 -13.98 6.63
C GLN A 145 2.02 -13.20 5.99
N MET A 146 1.71 -12.29 5.07
CA MET A 146 2.71 -11.36 4.58
C MET A 146 2.96 -10.26 5.61
N ASP A 147 4.23 -9.93 5.82
CA ASP A 147 4.65 -8.84 6.69
C ASP A 147 4.82 -7.56 5.88
N PHE A 148 3.77 -6.72 5.88
CA PHE A 148 3.80 -5.42 5.21
C PHE A 148 4.77 -4.43 5.86
N GLU A 149 5.08 -4.57 7.15
CA GLU A 149 6.01 -3.66 7.83
C GLU A 149 7.43 -3.83 7.34
N ARG A 150 7.81 -5.08 7.02
CA ARG A 150 9.16 -5.40 6.55
C ARG A 150 9.30 -5.39 5.03
N GLN A 151 8.30 -5.88 4.30
CA GLN A 151 8.40 -6.09 2.85
C GLN A 151 7.77 -4.98 2.01
N GLY A 152 6.98 -4.10 2.64
CA GLY A 152 6.12 -3.15 1.94
C GLY A 152 4.88 -3.83 1.31
N PHE A 153 3.95 -3.02 0.82
CA PHE A 153 2.71 -3.49 0.20
C PHE A 153 2.69 -3.30 -1.33
N ASP A 154 3.84 -3.05 -1.95
CA ASP A 154 3.95 -2.96 -3.41
C ASP A 154 3.56 -4.27 -4.10
N ALA A 155 2.97 -4.18 -5.29
CA ALA A 155 2.55 -5.35 -6.06
C ALA A 155 3.70 -6.33 -6.33
N ASP A 156 4.92 -5.81 -6.53
CA ASP A 156 6.13 -6.60 -6.73
C ASP A 156 6.56 -7.37 -5.47
N SER A 157 6.43 -6.76 -4.29
CA SER A 157 6.68 -7.44 -3.01
C SER A 157 5.64 -8.53 -2.75
N MET A 158 4.35 -8.23 -3.03
CA MET A 158 3.29 -9.23 -2.92
C MET A 158 3.47 -10.37 -3.94
N ALA A 159 3.94 -10.10 -5.16
CA ALA A 159 4.26 -11.13 -6.15
C ALA A 159 5.37 -12.08 -5.67
N LYS A 160 6.42 -11.54 -5.01
CA LYS A 160 7.47 -12.35 -4.39
C LYS A 160 6.91 -13.24 -3.27
N PHE A 161 6.06 -12.68 -2.41
CA PHE A 161 5.38 -13.47 -1.37
C PHE A 161 4.53 -14.60 -1.95
N VAL A 162 3.80 -14.34 -3.04
CA VAL A 162 3.03 -15.37 -3.75
C VAL A 162 3.94 -16.45 -4.33
N PHE A 163 5.06 -16.06 -4.94
CA PHE A 163 6.05 -16.99 -5.47
C PHE A 163 6.61 -17.91 -4.37
N GLU A 164 7.00 -17.37 -3.22
CA GLU A 164 7.50 -18.16 -2.07
C GLU A 164 6.47 -19.16 -1.50
N ARG A 165 5.18 -18.93 -1.76
CA ARG A 165 4.08 -19.74 -1.21
C ARG A 165 3.49 -20.74 -2.19
N THR A 166 3.57 -20.44 -3.49
CA THR A 166 2.85 -21.20 -4.53
C THR A 166 3.75 -21.65 -5.68
N ASP A 167 5.02 -21.23 -5.71
CA ASP A 167 5.95 -21.44 -6.83
C ASP A 167 5.48 -20.83 -8.17
N ILE A 168 4.46 -19.98 -8.14
CA ILE A 168 3.93 -19.29 -9.33
C ILE A 168 4.60 -17.92 -9.44
N GLN A 169 5.32 -17.69 -10.55
CA GLN A 169 5.99 -16.43 -10.82
C GLN A 169 5.06 -15.45 -11.54
N ILE A 170 4.56 -14.44 -10.82
CA ILE A 170 3.70 -13.41 -11.40
C ILE A 170 4.54 -12.20 -11.80
N ARG A 171 4.61 -11.91 -13.11
CA ARG A 171 5.19 -10.65 -13.59
C ARG A 171 4.15 -9.53 -13.46
N VAL A 172 4.43 -8.54 -12.62
CA VAL A 172 3.53 -7.39 -12.41
C VAL A 172 3.47 -6.54 -13.69
N LEU A 173 2.26 -6.37 -14.23
CA LEU A 173 1.95 -5.56 -15.40
C LEU A 173 1.16 -4.32 -14.94
N ARG A 174 1.85 -3.19 -14.82
CA ARG A 174 1.20 -1.90 -14.53
C ARG A 174 0.60 -1.35 -15.83
N PRO A 175 -0.71 -1.05 -15.89
CA PRO A 175 -1.30 -0.49 -17.11
C PRO A 175 -0.64 0.87 -17.43
N PRO A 176 -0.21 1.11 -18.68
CA PRO A 176 0.38 2.39 -19.05
C PRO A 176 -0.67 3.49 -18.88
N SER A 177 -0.34 4.52 -18.10
CA SER A 177 -1.16 5.73 -18.03
C SER A 177 -0.89 6.57 -19.28
N TYR A 178 -1.84 6.62 -20.21
CA TYR A 178 -1.77 7.50 -21.38
C TYR A 178 -1.89 8.99 -21.02
N ALA A 179 -2.41 9.31 -19.83
CA ALA A 179 -2.46 10.69 -19.33
C ALA A 179 -1.06 11.23 -19.00
N ALA A 180 -0.16 10.38 -18.49
CA ALA A 180 1.19 10.80 -18.13
C ALA A 180 2.00 11.39 -19.31
N PRO A 181 2.15 10.74 -20.48
CA PRO A 181 2.88 11.32 -21.61
C PRO A 181 2.18 12.57 -22.17
N ALA A 182 0.85 12.65 -22.13
CA ALA A 182 0.12 13.84 -22.55
C ALA A 182 0.43 15.04 -21.64
N ILE A 183 0.45 14.84 -20.31
CA ILE A 183 0.83 15.88 -19.34
C ILE A 183 2.29 16.30 -19.54
N VAL A 184 3.21 15.34 -19.73
CA VAL A 184 4.63 15.63 -19.98
C VAL A 184 4.80 16.46 -21.26
N LEU A 185 4.09 16.11 -22.34
CA LEU A 185 4.12 16.86 -23.59
C LEU A 185 3.58 18.29 -23.41
N LEU A 186 2.45 18.45 -22.68
CA LEU A 186 1.90 19.77 -22.39
C LEU A 186 2.84 20.63 -21.55
N LEU A 187 3.47 20.06 -20.52
CA LEU A 187 4.46 20.78 -19.70
C LEU A 187 5.69 21.15 -20.52
N ALA A 188 6.18 20.25 -21.38
CA ALA A 188 7.30 20.53 -22.28
C ALA A 188 6.96 21.68 -23.25
N MET A 189 5.76 21.67 -23.84
CA MET A 189 5.29 22.74 -24.72
C MET A 189 5.15 24.08 -23.98
N LEU A 190 4.66 24.06 -22.74
CA LEU A 190 4.56 25.26 -21.90
C LEU A 190 5.94 25.83 -21.58
N VAL A 191 6.89 24.99 -21.16
CA VAL A 191 8.26 25.41 -20.86
C VAL A 191 8.95 25.96 -22.11
N LEU A 192 8.84 25.25 -23.25
CA LEU A 192 9.40 25.71 -24.52
C LEU A 192 8.75 27.03 -24.98
N GLY A 193 7.44 27.19 -24.81
CA GLY A 193 6.72 28.42 -25.10
C GLY A 193 7.17 29.60 -24.24
N LEU A 194 7.34 29.39 -22.92
CA LEU A 194 7.88 30.41 -22.01
C LEU A 194 9.32 30.79 -22.36
N LEU A 195 10.17 29.81 -22.68
CA LEU A 195 11.55 30.05 -23.11
C LEU A 195 11.62 30.81 -24.45
N TYR A 196 10.72 30.53 -25.38
CA TYR A 196 10.60 31.28 -26.63
C TYR A 196 10.16 32.73 -26.38
N MET A 197 9.11 32.95 -25.56
CA MET A 197 8.63 34.28 -25.20
C MET A 197 9.68 35.10 -24.45
N ARG A 198 10.51 34.47 -23.62
CA ARG A 198 11.56 35.12 -22.82
C ARG A 198 12.96 34.99 -23.41
N ARG A 199 13.07 34.73 -24.72
CA ARG A 199 14.36 34.54 -25.42
C ARG A 199 15.38 35.65 -25.16
N ASN A 200 14.93 36.88 -24.92
CA ASN A 200 15.80 38.02 -24.65
C ASN A 200 16.36 38.09 -23.20
N ASN A 201 15.79 37.36 -22.23
CA ASN A 201 16.30 37.31 -20.85
C ASN A 201 16.73 35.89 -20.46
N LEU A 202 17.34 35.14 -21.37
CA LEU A 202 17.88 33.80 -21.06
C LEU A 202 19.14 33.84 -20.19
N ASP A 203 19.57 35.01 -19.70
CA ASP A 203 20.70 35.16 -18.78
C ASP A 203 20.58 34.26 -17.54
N PHE A 204 19.35 34.02 -17.08
CA PHE A 204 19.08 33.07 -15.98
C PHE A 204 19.53 31.64 -16.31
N LEU A 205 19.43 31.19 -17.56
CA LEU A 205 19.90 29.86 -17.99
C LEU A 205 21.43 29.77 -18.05
N TYR A 206 22.15 30.89 -18.15
CA TYR A 206 23.61 30.88 -18.12
C TYR A 206 24.16 30.99 -16.69
N ASN A 207 23.35 31.48 -15.74
CA ASN A 207 23.75 31.64 -14.35
C ASN A 207 23.93 30.28 -13.64
N ARG A 208 25.16 29.99 -13.19
CA ARG A 208 25.48 28.76 -12.44
C ARG A 208 24.70 28.64 -11.13
N THR A 209 24.42 29.76 -10.45
CA THR A 209 23.70 29.76 -9.17
C THR A 209 22.23 29.37 -9.35
N SER A 210 21.61 29.76 -10.45
CA SER A 210 20.25 29.37 -10.83
C SER A 210 20.12 27.86 -11.02
N TRP A 211 21.06 27.25 -11.76
CA TRP A 211 21.08 25.79 -11.94
C TRP A 211 21.32 25.04 -10.63
N ALA A 212 22.17 25.58 -9.75
CA ALA A 212 22.38 25.01 -8.43
C ALA A 212 21.11 25.07 -7.56
N LEU A 213 20.35 26.17 -7.64
CA LEU A 213 19.08 26.29 -6.92
C LEU A 213 18.02 25.31 -7.47
N ILE A 214 17.91 25.19 -8.80
CA ILE A 214 16.99 24.24 -9.45
C ILE A 214 17.34 22.80 -9.07
N SER A 215 18.63 22.43 -9.11
CA SER A 215 19.06 21.08 -8.74
C SER A 215 18.78 20.79 -7.26
N LEU A 216 19.01 21.74 -6.36
CA LEU A 216 18.63 21.63 -4.95
C LEU A 216 17.13 21.43 -4.77
N CYS A 217 16.28 22.20 -5.47
CA CYS A 217 14.83 22.02 -5.43
C CYS A 217 14.40 20.61 -5.86
N ILE A 218 14.99 20.07 -6.94
CA ILE A 218 14.71 18.71 -7.42
C ILE A 218 15.15 17.67 -6.38
N VAL A 219 16.35 17.83 -5.81
CA VAL A 219 16.86 16.94 -4.76
C VAL A 219 15.94 16.96 -3.55
N PHE A 220 15.49 18.13 -3.08
CA PHE A 220 14.56 18.23 -1.96
C PHE A 220 13.20 17.60 -2.28
N ALA A 221 12.67 17.77 -3.49
CA ALA A 221 11.43 17.12 -3.90
C ALA A 221 11.54 15.59 -3.83
N PHE A 222 12.63 15.02 -4.34
CA PHE A 222 12.83 13.58 -4.33
C PHE A 222 13.16 13.01 -2.94
N MET A 223 14.01 13.69 -2.17
CA MET A 223 14.41 13.24 -0.84
C MET A 223 13.29 13.36 0.20
N SER A 224 12.37 14.31 0.02
CA SER A 224 11.26 14.51 0.97
C SER A 224 10.13 13.49 0.83
N GLY A 225 10.07 12.72 -0.26
CA GLY A 225 9.01 11.74 -0.52
C GLY A 225 7.91 12.23 -1.47
N GLN A 226 8.11 13.31 -2.23
CA GLN A 226 7.08 13.79 -3.18
C GLN A 226 6.70 12.74 -4.23
N MET A 227 7.64 11.89 -4.64
CA MET A 227 7.33 10.80 -5.58
C MET A 227 6.37 9.79 -4.97
N TRP A 228 6.53 9.47 -3.68
CA TRP A 228 5.63 8.57 -2.98
C TRP A 228 4.22 9.18 -2.86
N ASN A 229 4.12 10.47 -2.55
CA ASN A 229 2.83 11.19 -2.54
C ASN A 229 2.17 11.20 -3.91
N HIS A 230 2.95 11.41 -4.98
CA HIS A 230 2.43 11.40 -6.34
C HIS A 230 1.86 10.02 -6.72
N ILE A 231 2.54 8.94 -6.32
CA ILE A 231 2.10 7.58 -6.62
C ILE A 231 0.84 7.21 -5.82
N HIS A 232 0.84 7.46 -4.50
CA HIS A 232 -0.20 6.95 -3.61
C HIS A 232 -1.34 7.94 -3.33
N SER A 233 -1.18 9.22 -3.67
CA SER A 233 -2.16 10.29 -3.44
C SER A 233 -2.73 10.31 -2.00
N PRO A 234 -1.88 10.36 -0.96
CA PRO A 234 -2.32 10.38 0.43
C PRO A 234 -3.06 11.69 0.78
N PRO A 235 -3.85 11.71 1.86
CA PRO A 235 -4.45 12.96 2.35
C PRO A 235 -3.35 13.91 2.87
N PHE A 236 -3.67 15.20 2.92
CA PHE A 236 -2.72 16.22 3.36
C PHE A 236 -2.39 16.10 4.86
N VAL A 237 -3.43 15.97 5.67
CA VAL A 237 -3.41 15.71 7.11
C VAL A 237 -4.47 14.67 7.43
N MET A 238 -4.34 14.00 8.56
CA MET A 238 -5.37 13.10 9.05
C MET A 238 -5.76 13.47 10.48
N THR A 239 -7.04 13.31 10.78
CA THR A 239 -7.58 13.49 12.13
C THR A 239 -7.83 12.12 12.72
N ASN A 240 -7.32 11.88 13.92
CA ASN A 240 -7.64 10.65 14.63
C ASN A 240 -9.12 10.70 15.03
N PRO A 241 -9.96 9.73 14.61
CA PRO A 241 -11.40 9.76 14.90
C PRO A 241 -11.70 9.70 16.41
N HIS A 242 -10.80 9.12 17.22
CA HIS A 242 -10.99 8.98 18.66
C HIS A 242 -10.53 10.21 19.45
N THR A 243 -9.34 10.75 19.15
CA THR A 243 -8.78 11.90 19.91
C THR A 243 -9.13 13.26 19.30
N ARG A 244 -9.65 13.29 18.06
CA ARG A 244 -9.87 14.50 17.24
C ARG A 244 -8.60 15.36 17.02
N GLU A 245 -7.43 14.82 17.34
CA GLU A 245 -6.18 15.51 17.09
C GLU A 245 -5.79 15.37 15.62
N THR A 246 -5.38 16.49 15.01
CA THR A 246 -4.81 16.53 13.66
C THR A 246 -3.36 16.08 13.72
N SER A 247 -3.03 14.93 13.15
CA SER A 247 -1.64 14.50 13.00
C SER A 247 -1.09 14.95 11.65
N PHE A 248 0.04 15.64 11.70
CA PHE A 248 0.81 16.08 10.52
C PHE A 248 1.84 15.05 10.08
N ILE A 249 2.23 14.15 10.99
CA ILE A 249 3.18 13.07 10.78
C ILE A 249 2.43 11.76 11.02
N HIS A 250 2.56 10.81 10.09
CA HIS A 250 1.92 9.51 10.23
C HIS A 250 2.67 8.64 11.25
N GLY A 251 1.97 7.80 12.02
CA GLY A 251 2.61 6.92 13.01
C GLY A 251 3.31 5.69 12.42
N SER A 252 2.94 5.26 11.20
CA SER A 252 3.57 4.11 10.53
C SER A 252 4.70 4.53 9.60
N THR A 253 5.68 3.65 9.43
CA THR A 253 6.80 3.80 8.48
C THR A 253 6.43 3.60 7.03
N GLN A 254 5.35 2.86 6.76
CA GLN A 254 4.91 2.48 5.41
C GLN A 254 4.01 3.52 4.74
N TYR A 255 3.63 4.58 5.46
CA TYR A 255 2.72 5.60 4.97
C TYR A 255 3.24 7.00 5.29
N GLN A 256 3.02 7.94 4.37
CA GLN A 256 3.48 9.30 4.47
C GLN A 256 2.34 10.29 4.19
N LEU A 257 2.29 11.39 4.93
CA LEU A 257 1.33 12.47 4.69
C LEU A 257 1.97 13.54 3.81
N VAL A 258 1.15 14.26 3.04
CA VAL A 258 1.67 15.35 2.20
C VAL A 258 2.29 16.46 3.08
N ALA A 259 1.66 16.78 4.22
CA ALA A 259 2.21 17.74 5.19
C ALA A 259 3.60 17.31 5.69
N GLU A 260 3.77 16.02 5.97
CA GLU A 260 5.04 15.46 6.44
C GLU A 260 6.16 15.64 5.41
N THR A 261 5.88 15.40 4.12
CA THR A 261 6.82 15.66 3.04
C THR A 261 7.30 17.11 3.00
N TYR A 262 6.39 18.08 3.16
CA TYR A 262 6.79 19.48 3.22
C TYR A 262 7.63 19.82 4.45
N LEU A 263 7.28 19.27 5.61
CA LEU A 263 8.07 19.42 6.84
C LEU A 263 9.49 18.87 6.63
N VAL A 264 9.62 17.63 6.13
CA VAL A 264 10.91 16.99 5.87
C VAL A 264 11.71 17.77 4.81
N ALA A 265 11.07 18.30 3.77
CA ALA A 265 11.72 19.15 2.77
C ALA A 265 12.33 20.42 3.39
N ILE A 266 11.61 21.09 4.29
CA ILE A 266 12.09 22.27 5.01
C ILE A 266 13.28 21.92 5.91
N LEU A 267 13.23 20.78 6.60
CA LEU A 267 14.33 20.30 7.43
C LEU A 267 15.58 20.02 6.61
N TYR A 268 15.44 19.34 5.47
CA TYR A 268 16.55 19.13 4.55
C TYR A 268 17.12 20.46 4.04
N ALA A 269 16.26 21.40 3.65
CA ALA A 269 16.70 22.72 3.19
C ALA A 269 17.47 23.48 4.27
N ALA A 270 17.04 23.41 5.53
CA ALA A 270 17.71 24.06 6.66
C ALA A 270 19.09 23.43 6.95
N VAL A 271 19.20 22.10 6.90
CA VAL A 271 20.48 21.39 7.04
C VAL A 271 21.43 21.75 5.89
N THR A 272 20.94 21.75 4.65
CA THR A 272 21.74 22.12 3.48
C THR A 272 22.18 23.59 3.55
N ALA A 273 21.32 24.51 3.97
CA ALA A 273 21.70 25.90 4.20
C ALA A 273 22.80 26.03 5.26
N GLY A 274 22.73 25.23 6.34
CA GLY A 274 23.80 25.17 7.34
C GLY A 274 25.15 24.75 6.74
N PHE A 275 25.17 23.73 5.88
CA PHE A 275 26.37 23.32 5.15
C PHE A 275 26.87 24.37 4.16
N ILE A 276 25.98 25.03 3.43
CA ILE A 276 26.36 26.11 2.50
C ILE A 276 27.03 27.25 3.25
N LEU A 277 26.46 27.69 4.39
CA LEU A 277 27.05 28.74 5.22
C LEU A 277 28.45 28.37 5.75
N MET A 278 28.66 27.11 6.15
CA MET A 278 29.98 26.64 6.60
C MET A 278 30.99 26.60 5.45
N ASN A 279 30.59 26.12 4.27
CA ASN A 279 31.46 26.05 3.09
C ASN A 279 31.82 27.45 2.55
N ASP A 280 30.84 28.35 2.43
CA ASP A 280 31.10 29.74 2.04
C ASP A 280 31.99 30.45 3.05
N ALA A 281 31.86 30.13 4.34
CA ALA A 281 32.76 30.65 5.35
C ALA A 281 34.16 30.04 5.28
N ALA A 282 34.33 28.81 4.79
CA ALA A 282 35.65 28.19 4.59
C ALA A 282 36.37 28.78 3.37
N ASP A 283 35.68 28.93 2.24
CA ASP A 283 36.25 29.44 0.97
C ASP A 283 36.31 30.97 0.89
N GLY A 284 35.52 31.69 1.70
CA GLY A 284 35.42 33.14 1.65
C GLY A 284 36.72 33.89 2.02
N LYS A 285 37.11 34.86 1.20
CA LYS A 285 38.28 35.76 1.42
C LYS A 285 37.96 37.03 2.24
N GLY A 286 36.91 37.01 3.07
CA GLY A 286 36.42 38.20 3.81
C GLY A 286 36.85 38.27 5.28
N ASP A 287 36.23 39.20 6.01
CA ASP A 287 36.49 39.45 7.44
C ASP A 287 36.41 38.18 8.29
N CYS A 288 37.47 37.94 9.09
CA CYS A 288 37.53 36.80 10.00
C CYS A 288 36.34 36.74 10.97
N GLY A 289 35.84 37.90 11.43
CA GLY A 289 34.68 37.98 12.32
C GLY A 289 33.39 37.47 11.68
N ARG A 290 33.07 37.95 10.47
CA ARG A 290 31.86 37.52 9.73
C ARG A 290 31.89 36.03 9.41
N ARG A 291 33.04 35.51 8.98
CA ARG A 291 33.23 34.08 8.69
C ARG A 291 33.01 33.22 9.92
N ARG A 292 33.57 33.63 11.07
CA ARG A 292 33.40 32.90 12.33
C ARG A 292 31.93 32.80 12.74
N ILE A 293 31.17 33.89 12.58
CA ILE A 293 29.71 33.90 12.84
C ILE A 293 28.99 32.95 11.88
N MET A 294 29.30 33.00 10.57
CA MET A 294 28.70 32.09 9.59
C MET A 294 28.94 30.61 9.91
N VAL A 295 30.16 30.24 10.33
CA VAL A 295 30.46 28.86 10.74
C VAL A 295 29.64 28.46 11.96
N PHE A 296 29.56 29.30 13.00
CA PHE A 296 28.79 28.97 14.20
C PHE A 296 27.29 28.87 13.92
N VAL A 297 26.74 29.77 13.10
CA VAL A 297 25.34 29.73 12.67
C VAL A 297 25.09 28.47 11.84
N GLY A 298 25.95 28.19 10.85
CA GLY A 298 25.84 27.00 10.00
C GLY A 298 25.92 25.69 10.78
N LEU A 299 26.87 25.60 11.73
CA LEU A 299 27.00 24.46 12.63
C LEU A 299 25.75 24.31 13.51
N GLY A 300 25.24 25.41 14.08
CA GLY A 300 24.02 25.41 14.87
C GLY A 300 22.81 24.90 14.07
N LEU A 301 22.64 25.37 12.82
CA LEU A 301 21.58 24.91 11.93
C LEU A 301 21.69 23.39 11.67
N VAL A 302 22.86 22.90 11.28
CA VAL A 302 23.05 21.46 11.02
C VAL A 302 22.74 20.64 12.27
N VAL A 303 23.30 21.01 13.41
CA VAL A 303 23.13 20.28 14.68
C VAL A 303 21.66 20.22 15.12
N VAL A 304 20.94 21.34 15.07
CA VAL A 304 19.54 21.43 15.51
C VAL A 304 18.60 20.73 14.53
N PHE A 305 18.67 21.06 13.24
CA PHE A 305 17.72 20.54 12.25
C PHE A 305 17.97 19.07 11.91
N PHE A 306 19.22 18.61 11.93
CA PHE A 306 19.52 17.19 11.80
C PHE A 306 19.00 16.40 13.01
N SER A 307 19.14 16.93 14.22
CA SER A 307 18.55 16.31 15.42
C SER A 307 17.03 16.20 15.31
N LEU A 308 16.37 17.25 14.82
CA LEU A 308 14.92 17.26 14.65
C LEU A 308 14.48 16.23 13.59
N LEU A 309 15.22 16.11 12.49
CA LEU A 309 14.98 15.09 11.46
C LEU A 309 15.10 13.68 12.04
N LEU A 310 16.15 13.40 12.83
CA LEU A 310 16.31 12.10 13.49
C LEU A 310 15.18 11.80 14.48
N SER A 311 14.74 12.80 15.25
CA SER A 311 13.60 12.65 16.18
C SER A 311 12.31 12.31 15.45
N ILE A 312 12.00 12.97 14.33
CA ILE A 312 10.84 12.64 13.48
C ILE A 312 10.95 11.21 12.92
N PHE A 313 12.13 10.85 12.43
CA PHE A 313 12.36 9.51 11.89
C PHE A 313 12.17 8.42 12.95
N ARG A 314 12.69 8.63 14.17
CA ARG A 314 12.52 7.71 15.31
C ARG A 314 11.07 7.62 15.78
N SER A 315 10.33 8.72 15.74
CA SER A 315 8.90 8.72 16.06
C SER A 315 8.13 7.75 15.17
N LYS A 316 8.51 7.63 13.89
CA LYS A 316 7.96 6.63 12.96
C LYS A 316 8.54 5.24 13.17
N TYR A 317 9.86 5.12 13.28
CA TYR A 317 10.56 3.87 13.47
C TYR A 317 11.12 3.78 14.88
N GLN A 318 10.30 3.26 15.81
CA GLN A 318 10.66 3.13 17.22
C GLN A 318 11.92 2.29 17.47
N GLY A 319 12.30 1.43 16.51
CA GLY A 319 13.52 0.63 16.56
C GLY A 319 14.81 1.39 16.22
N TYR A 320 14.77 2.70 15.93
CA TYR A 320 15.96 3.46 15.56
C TYR A 320 16.84 3.80 16.78
N PRO A 321 18.09 3.29 16.86
CA PRO A 321 18.89 3.41 18.07
C PRO A 321 19.57 4.77 18.23
N TYR A 322 19.76 5.54 17.16
CA TYR A 322 20.55 6.77 17.20
C TYR A 322 19.69 7.99 17.53
N SER A 323 20.18 8.80 18.48
CA SER A 323 19.63 10.11 18.83
C SER A 323 20.77 11.11 18.97
N PHE A 324 20.50 12.40 18.72
CA PHE A 324 21.49 13.45 18.87
C PHE A 324 21.10 14.44 19.98
N LEU A 325 20.36 15.52 19.68
CA LEU A 325 19.91 16.48 20.72
C LEU A 325 18.49 16.25 21.22
N PHE A 326 17.56 15.91 20.32
CA PHE A 326 16.15 15.72 20.65
C PHE A 326 15.85 14.22 20.72
N HIS A 327 15.16 13.81 21.78
CA HIS A 327 14.85 12.41 22.06
C HIS A 327 13.63 11.92 21.27
#